data_AF-A0A368LM95-F1
#
_entry.id   AF-A0A368LM95-F1
#
_cell.length_a   1.000
_cell.length_b   1.000
_cell.length_c   1.000
_cell.angle_alpha   90.00
_cell.angle_beta   90.00
_cell.angle_gamma   90.00
#
_symmetry.space_group_name_H-M   'P 1'
#
loop_
_entity.id
_entity.type
_entity.pdbx_description
1 polymer ?
#
loop_
_entity_poly.entity_id
_entity_poly.type
_entity_poly.pdbx_seq_one_letter_code
_entity_poly.pdbx_strand_id
1 'polypeptide(L)' 'MTTANNTSDSNLDSAPAEVQLAVDLIYLLENNDIDPQIALKALIIVQQDLNRKITDRELP' A
#
# COMPACT_ATOMS: atom_id res chain seq x y z
N MET A 1 -29.63 -25.66 -8.38
CA MET A 1 -28.51 -25.54 -7.42
C MET A 1 -27.87 -24.18 -7.66
N THR A 2 -27.94 -23.32 -6.65
CA THR A 2 -27.72 -21.87 -6.77
C THR A 2 -26.23 -21.55 -6.87
N THR A 3 -25.89 -20.72 -7.85
CA THR A 3 -24.55 -20.19 -8.16
C THR A 3 -23.98 -19.42 -6.97
N ALA A 4 -22.79 -19.82 -6.49
CA ALA A 4 -22.00 -19.03 -5.56
C ALA A 4 -21.15 -18.04 -6.37
N ASN A 5 -21.54 -16.78 -6.39
CA ASN A 5 -20.75 -15.69 -6.95
C ASN A 5 -19.61 -15.37 -5.96
N ASN A 6 -18.41 -15.91 -6.20
CA ASN A 6 -17.18 -15.34 -5.65
C ASN A 6 -16.75 -14.20 -6.58
N THR A 7 -17.11 -12.97 -6.22
CA THR A 7 -16.68 -11.74 -6.90
C THR A 7 -15.79 -10.95 -5.95
N SER A 8 -14.62 -11.49 -5.61
CA SER A 8 -13.67 -10.80 -4.72
C SER A 8 -12.27 -10.61 -5.31
N ASP A 9 -11.94 -11.22 -6.45
CA ASP A 9 -10.54 -11.22 -6.95
C ASP A 9 -10.31 -10.38 -8.22
N SER A 10 -11.34 -9.77 -8.83
CA SER A 10 -11.21 -9.10 -10.14
C SER A 10 -10.97 -7.58 -10.09
N ASN A 11 -11.07 -6.95 -8.90
CA ASN A 11 -11.09 -5.48 -8.80
C ASN A 11 -9.74 -4.86 -8.37
N LEU A 12 -8.78 -5.65 -7.89
CA LEU A 12 -7.48 -5.11 -7.46
C LEU A 12 -6.49 -4.97 -8.63
N ASP A 13 -6.46 -5.93 -9.56
CA ASP A 13 -5.60 -5.88 -10.75
C ASP A 13 -5.89 -4.67 -11.66
N SER A 14 -7.11 -4.12 -11.59
CA SER A 14 -7.52 -2.93 -12.36
C SER A 14 -7.43 -1.62 -11.56
N ALA A 15 -7.02 -1.66 -10.30
CA ALA A 15 -6.90 -0.47 -9.46
C ALA A 15 -5.67 0.37 -9.86
N PRO A 16 -5.64 1.68 -9.56
CA PRO A 16 -4.43 2.49 -9.71
C PRO A 16 -3.24 1.87 -8.95
N ALA A 17 -2.03 2.05 -9.48
CA ALA A 17 -0.82 1.41 -8.95
C ALA A 17 -0.57 1.76 -7.47
N GLU A 18 -0.89 2.98 -7.05
CA GLU A 18 -0.81 3.44 -5.67
C GLU A 18 -1.78 2.71 -4.74
N VAL A 19 -2.95 2.31 -5.25
CA VAL A 19 -3.95 1.55 -4.48
C VAL A 19 -3.50 0.10 -4.34
N GLN A 20 -3.00 -0.51 -5.42
CA GLN A 20 -2.45 -1.88 -5.37
C GLN A 20 -1.30 -1.96 -4.36
N LEU A 21 -0.34 -1.02 -4.43
CA LEU A 21 0.79 -0.97 -3.50
C LEU A 21 0.33 -0.74 -2.05
N ALA A 22 -0.70 0.08 -1.82
CA ALA A 22 -1.23 0.27 -0.48
C ALA A 22 -1.81 -1.03 0.10
N VAL A 23 -2.51 -1.83 -0.71
CA VAL A 23 -3.03 -3.13 -0.29
C VAL A 23 -1.90 -4.10 0.03
N ASP A 24 -0.87 -4.17 -0.81
CA ASP A 24 0.30 -5.02 -0.57
C ASP A 24 1.03 -4.64 0.73
N LEU A 25 1.19 -3.33 0.99
CA LEU A 25 1.80 -2.83 2.21
C LEU A 25 0.97 -3.17 3.45
N ILE A 26 -0.36 -3.03 3.39
CA ILE A 26 -1.26 -3.41 4.48
C ILE A 26 -1.11 -4.91 4.78
N TYR A 27 -1.17 -5.75 3.75
CA TYR A 27 -0.98 -7.19 3.89
C TYR A 27 0.38 -7.53 4.54
N LEU A 28 1.46 -6.87 4.12
CA LEU A 28 2.77 -7.10 4.72
C LEU A 28 2.82 -6.71 6.21
N LEU A 29 2.23 -5.56 6.57
CA LEU A 29 2.20 -5.08 7.96
C LEU A 29 1.39 -6.01 8.87
N GLU A 30 0.23 -6.47 8.40
CA GLU A 30 -0.64 -7.38 9.14
C GLU A 30 0.02 -8.75 9.34
N ASN A 31 0.63 -9.32 8.30
CA ASN A 31 1.29 -10.62 8.41
C ASN A 31 2.54 -10.63 9.30
N ASN A 32 3.09 -9.46 9.60
CA ASN A 32 4.22 -9.31 10.52
C ASN A 32 3.78 -8.83 11.91
N ASP A 33 2.47 -8.83 12.19
CA ASP A 33 1.87 -8.39 13.46
C ASP A 33 2.35 -6.99 13.89
N ILE A 34 2.55 -6.09 12.93
CA ILE A 34 3.05 -4.74 13.21
C ILE A 34 1.93 -3.90 13.83
N ASP A 35 2.20 -3.33 15.00
CA ASP A 35 1.27 -2.40 15.66
C ASP A 35 0.90 -1.24 14.71
N PRO A 36 -0.40 -0.94 14.49
CA PRO A 36 -0.81 0.10 13.56
C PRO A 36 -0.24 1.49 13.86
N GLN A 37 -0.02 1.84 15.13
CA GLN A 37 0.60 3.12 15.49
C GLN A 37 2.07 3.17 15.10
N ILE A 38 2.78 2.04 15.24
CA ILE A 38 4.16 1.91 14.77
C ILE A 38 4.21 1.95 13.24
N ALA A 39 3.32 1.24 12.55
CA ALA A 39 3.21 1.27 11.10
C ALA A 39 3.00 2.70 10.57
N LEU A 40 2.06 3.46 11.15
CA LEU A 40 1.82 4.85 10.77
C LEU A 40 3.05 5.74 10.96
N LYS A 41 3.77 5.61 12.08
CA LYS A 41 5.03 6.35 12.32
C LYS A 41 6.09 6.00 11.29
N ALA A 42 6.24 4.72 10.93
CA ALA A 42 7.17 4.27 9.92
C ALA A 42 6.79 4.80 8.52
N LEU A 43 5.51 4.77 8.15
CA LEU A 43 5.02 5.28 6.86
C LEU A 43 5.25 6.79 6.72
N ILE A 44 5.19 7.57 7.79
CA ILE A 44 5.58 8.99 7.77
C ILE A 44 7.06 9.15 7.41
N ILE A 45 7.95 8.33 7.99
CA ILE A 45 9.38 8.37 7.68
C ILE A 45 9.63 8.00 6.21
N VAL A 46 8.97 6.95 5.72
CA VAL A 46 9.04 6.52 4.32
C VAL A 46 8.54 7.63 3.38
N GLN A 47 7.40 8.24 3.69
CA GLN A 47 6.86 9.37 2.91
C GLN A 47 7.86 10.53 2.82
N GLN A 48 8.46 10.91 3.95
CA GLN A 48 9.48 11.96 3.98
C GLN A 48 10.70 11.61 3.11
N ASP A 49 11.12 10.36 3.09
CA ASP A 49 12.23 9.89 2.25
C ASP A 49 11.92 9.93 0.76
N LEU A 50 10.72 9.48 0.37
CA LEU A 50 10.25 9.53 -1.00
C LEU A 50 10.10 10.99 -1.48
N ASN A 51 9.57 11.87 -0.64
CA ASN A 51 9.47 13.30 -0.94
C ASN A 51 10.85 13.92 -1.20
N ARG A 52 11.85 13.63 -0.35
CA ARG A 52 13.23 14.09 -0.59
C ARG A 52 13.75 13.59 -1.93
N LYS A 53 13.57 12.30 -2.26
CA LYS A 53 14.01 11.73 -3.53
C LYS A 53 13.34 12.35 -4.76
N ILE A 54 12.09 12.78 -4.64
CA ILE A 54 11.38 13.50 -5.70
C ILE A 54 11.97 14.91 -5.82
N THR A 55 12.07 15.65 -4.72
CA THR A 55 12.61 17.02 -4.70
C THR A 55 14.09 17.07 -5.16
N ASP A 56 14.92 16.14 -4.71
CA ASP A 56 16.34 16.03 -5.09
C ASP A 56 16.51 15.64 -6.56
N ARG A 57 15.54 14.93 -7.16
CA ARG A 57 15.52 14.60 -8.59
C ARG A 57 15.00 15.74 -9.46
N GLU A 58 14.35 16.74 -8.85
CA GLU A 58 13.83 17.96 -9.50
C GLU A 58 14.79 19.16 -9.39
N LEU A 59 15.93 19.00 -8.70
CA LEU A 59 17.02 19.98 -8.69
C LEU A 59 17.93 19.77 -9.92
N PRO A 60 18.11 20.79 -10.79
CA PRO A 60 19.00 20.72 -11.96
C PRO A 60 20.49 20.63 -11.60
#